data_AF-A0A4W5JWL1-F1
#
_entry.id   AF-A0A4W5JWL1-F1
#
_cell.length_a   1.000
_cell.length_b   1.000
_cell.length_c   1.000
_cell.angle_alpha   90.00
_cell.angle_beta   90.00
_cell.angle_gamma   90.00
#
_symmetry.space_group_name_H-M   'P 1'
#
loop_
_entity.id
_entity.type
_entity.pdbx_description
1 polymer ?
#
loop_
_entity_poly.entity_id
_entity_poly.type
_entity_poly.pdbx_seq_one_letter_code
_entity_poly.pdbx_strand_id
1 'polypeptide(L)'
;MDQGMKEGTYAIPGGYALYCNHHDNIVAQYRAEPNKGVRAEEVLEQFLKGKSAESNSILQADKKLTENEKKIQAEKKKTSELEQEKATFKKQQAEMKRTIENNRKSQEKYMKEMKEKMEKERKQQQQEFNRTLDCRMQEQKYLLEKGHKVKAELMAKTVEDMKKKNTLERDANIQTQKALLDQCKKLKSSNSCTLL
;
A
#
# COMPACT_ATOMS: atom_id res chain seq x y z
N MET A 1 -15.12 -58.58 0.62
CA MET A 1 -14.14 -57.84 1.45
C MET A 1 -12.70 -57.93 0.93
N ASP A 2 -12.10 -59.12 0.79
CA ASP A 2 -10.67 -59.31 0.45
C ASP A 2 -10.22 -58.62 -0.85
N GLN A 3 -11.07 -58.64 -1.87
CA GLN A 3 -10.78 -57.93 -3.12
C GLN A 3 -10.69 -56.41 -2.90
N GLY A 4 -11.59 -55.84 -2.10
CA GLY A 4 -11.55 -54.42 -1.74
C GLY A 4 -10.34 -54.04 -0.89
N MET A 5 -9.74 -54.98 -0.15
CA MET A 5 -8.45 -54.75 0.51
C MET A 5 -7.30 -54.68 -0.49
N LYS A 6 -7.26 -55.59 -1.47
CA LYS A 6 -6.24 -55.60 -2.53
C LYS A 6 -6.31 -54.36 -3.42
N GLU A 7 -7.52 -53.90 -3.69
CA GLU A 7 -7.80 -52.71 -4.50
C GLU A 7 -7.66 -51.40 -3.70
N GLY A 8 -7.45 -51.49 -2.38
CA GLY A 8 -7.30 -50.31 -1.53
C GLY A 8 -8.59 -49.51 -1.32
N THR A 9 -9.76 -50.12 -1.49
CA THR A 9 -11.08 -49.46 -1.39
C THR A 9 -11.31 -48.78 -0.03
N TYR A 10 -10.70 -49.29 1.04
CA TYR A 10 -10.81 -48.72 2.39
C TYR A 10 -9.66 -47.78 2.76
N ALA A 11 -8.70 -47.54 1.86
CA ALA A 11 -7.53 -46.68 2.10
C ALA A 11 -7.84 -45.20 1.83
N ILE A 12 -8.99 -44.73 2.31
CA ILE A 12 -9.47 -43.35 2.18
C ILE A 12 -9.95 -42.85 3.55
N PRO A 13 -10.00 -41.53 3.79
CA PRO A 13 -10.65 -40.96 4.97
C PRO A 13 -12.12 -41.43 5.08
N GLY A 14 -12.51 -41.95 6.24
CA GLY A 14 -13.79 -42.63 6.49
C GLY A 14 -13.86 -44.08 5.99
N GLY A 15 -12.76 -44.63 5.47
CA GLY A 15 -12.71 -45.97 4.87
C GLY A 15 -13.01 -47.11 5.86
N TYR A 16 -12.78 -46.90 7.15
CA TYR A 16 -13.15 -47.88 8.18
C TYR A 16 -14.67 -48.07 8.28
N ALA A 17 -15.46 -47.00 8.14
CA ALA A 17 -16.91 -47.11 8.15
C ALA A 17 -17.42 -47.91 6.93
N LEU A 18 -16.78 -47.72 5.77
CA LEU A 18 -17.08 -48.52 4.57
C LEU A 18 -16.74 -50.00 4.78
N TYR A 19 -15.62 -50.29 5.46
CA TYR A 19 -15.25 -51.66 5.83
C TYR A 19 -16.27 -52.29 6.79
N CYS A 20 -16.69 -51.58 7.85
CA CYS A 20 -17.73 -52.06 8.76
C CYS A 20 -19.05 -52.36 8.04
N ASN A 21 -19.50 -51.48 7.14
CA ASN A 21 -20.72 -51.71 6.37
C ASN A 21 -20.63 -52.97 5.48
N HIS A 22 -19.50 -53.19 4.81
CA HIS A 22 -19.28 -54.39 3.98
C HIS A 22 -19.21 -55.64 4.86
N HIS A 23 -18.53 -55.54 6.01
CA HIS A 23 -18.44 -56.60 7.00
C HIS A 23 -19.82 -57.04 7.50
N ASP A 24 -20.66 -56.08 7.93
CA ASP A 24 -21.98 -56.36 8.47
C ASP A 24 -22.94 -56.89 7.41
N ASN A 25 -22.83 -56.42 6.17
CA ASN A 25 -23.60 -56.96 5.05
C ASN A 25 -23.26 -58.44 4.78
N ILE A 26 -21.97 -58.81 4.79
CA ILE A 26 -21.55 -60.21 4.62
C ILE A 26 -22.08 -61.08 5.75
N VAL A 27 -22.03 -60.61 7.00
CA VAL A 27 -22.57 -61.34 8.15
C VAL A 27 -24.09 -61.51 8.04
N ALA A 28 -24.81 -60.47 7.63
CA ALA A 28 -26.25 -60.51 7.43
C ALA A 28 -26.64 -61.49 6.31
N GLN A 29 -25.94 -61.44 5.18
CA GLN A 29 -26.12 -62.38 4.06
C GLN A 29 -25.88 -63.82 4.49
N TYR A 30 -24.74 -64.09 5.14
CA TYR A 30 -24.43 -65.41 5.65
C TYR A 30 -25.51 -65.92 6.60
N ARG A 31 -26.02 -65.08 7.52
CA ARG A 31 -27.09 -65.47 8.46
C ARG A 31 -28.44 -65.74 7.78
N ALA A 32 -28.74 -65.07 6.67
CA ALA A 32 -29.99 -65.25 5.92
C ALA A 32 -30.08 -66.56 5.10
N GLU A 33 -28.95 -67.19 4.75
CA GLU A 33 -28.95 -68.40 3.90
C GLU A 33 -29.53 -69.66 4.60
N PRO A 34 -30.45 -70.43 4.00
CA PRO A 34 -30.96 -71.66 4.62
C PRO A 34 -29.95 -72.83 4.57
N ASN A 35 -30.19 -73.88 5.37
CA ASN A 35 -29.49 -75.18 5.29
C ASN A 35 -27.97 -75.22 5.58
N LYS A 36 -27.44 -74.31 6.42
CA LYS A 36 -25.99 -74.23 6.74
C LYS A 36 -25.46 -75.29 7.72
N GLY A 37 -26.34 -76.09 8.32
CA GLY A 37 -25.99 -77.14 9.29
C GLY A 37 -25.73 -76.61 10.70
N VAL A 38 -25.53 -77.54 11.65
CA VAL A 38 -25.46 -77.25 13.09
C VAL A 38 -24.21 -76.48 13.55
N ARG A 39 -23.15 -76.43 12.72
CA ARG A 39 -21.87 -75.74 13.02
C ARG A 39 -21.73 -74.36 12.38
N ALA A 40 -22.79 -73.81 11.77
CA ALA A 40 -22.71 -72.57 11.00
C ALA A 40 -22.21 -71.38 11.82
N GLU A 41 -22.64 -71.25 13.09
CA GLU A 41 -22.21 -70.13 13.95
C GLU A 41 -20.73 -70.27 14.37
N GLU A 42 -20.23 -71.48 14.60
CA GLU A 42 -18.81 -71.72 14.94
C GLU A 42 -17.88 -71.29 13.80
N VAL A 43 -18.27 -71.58 12.55
CA VAL A 43 -17.52 -71.17 11.35
C VAL A 43 -17.53 -69.65 11.18
N LEU A 44 -18.69 -69.01 11.41
CA LEU A 44 -18.82 -67.57 11.38
C LEU A 44 -17.93 -66.90 12.45
N GLU A 45 -17.92 -67.42 13.68
CA GLU A 45 -17.09 -66.90 14.76
C GLU A 45 -15.59 -66.96 14.43
N GLN A 46 -15.12 -68.08 13.86
CA GLN A 46 -13.73 -68.22 13.42
C GLN A 46 -13.36 -67.22 12.32
N PHE A 47 -14.25 -66.99 11.36
CA PHE A 47 -14.07 -65.98 10.32
C PHE A 47 -13.94 -64.57 10.92
N LEU A 48 -14.87 -64.19 11.81
CA LEU A 48 -14.86 -62.89 12.48
C LEU A 48 -13.58 -62.67 13.29
N LYS A 49 -13.14 -63.71 14.01
CA LYS A 49 -11.88 -63.69 14.76
C LYS A 49 -10.68 -63.49 13.84
N GLY A 50 -10.66 -64.15 12.68
CA GLY A 50 -9.63 -63.98 11.66
C GLY A 50 -9.56 -62.57 11.05
N LYS A 51 -10.67 -61.83 11.03
CA LYS A 51 -10.77 -60.47 10.49
C LYS A 51 -10.46 -59.35 11.47
N SER A 52 -10.27 -59.66 12.74
CA SER A 52 -9.99 -58.65 13.78
C SER A 52 -8.70 -57.85 13.52
N ALA A 53 -7.62 -58.53 13.11
CA ALA A 53 -6.35 -57.87 12.80
C ALA A 53 -6.49 -56.91 11.61
N GLU A 54 -7.19 -57.33 10.56
CA GLU A 54 -7.49 -56.53 9.37
C GLU A 54 -8.31 -55.28 9.72
N SER A 55 -9.40 -55.46 10.46
CA SER A 55 -10.26 -54.36 10.94
C SER A 55 -9.46 -53.31 11.71
N ASN A 56 -8.61 -53.74 12.66
CA ASN A 56 -7.76 -52.85 13.44
C ASN A 56 -6.75 -52.10 12.59
N SER A 57 -6.13 -52.75 11.60
CA SER A 57 -5.20 -52.09 10.68
C SER A 57 -5.89 -50.99 9.86
N ILE A 58 -7.10 -51.25 9.35
CA ILE A 58 -7.88 -50.26 8.59
C ILE A 58 -8.27 -49.08 9.48
N LEU A 59 -8.73 -49.35 10.71
CA LEU A 59 -9.09 -48.29 11.67
C LEU A 59 -7.91 -47.36 11.95
N GLN A 60 -6.71 -47.92 12.15
CA GLN A 60 -5.52 -47.12 12.40
C GLN A 60 -5.09 -46.31 11.18
N ALA A 61 -5.19 -46.89 9.98
CA ALA A 61 -4.89 -46.19 8.74
C ALA A 61 -5.87 -45.02 8.50
N ASP A 62 -7.17 -45.25 8.67
CA ASP A 62 -8.21 -44.25 8.50
C ASP A 62 -8.05 -43.06 9.46
N LYS A 63 -7.78 -43.33 10.74
CA LYS A 63 -7.49 -42.28 11.73
C LYS A 63 -6.30 -41.41 11.31
N LYS A 64 -5.21 -42.02 10.83
CA LYS A 64 -4.02 -41.30 10.37
C LYS A 64 -4.31 -40.47 9.11
N LEU A 65 -5.04 -41.03 8.15
CA LEU A 65 -5.42 -40.32 6.93
C LEU A 65 -6.30 -39.10 7.24
N THR A 66 -7.31 -39.27 8.09
CA THR A 66 -8.20 -38.21 8.53
C THR A 66 -7.44 -37.10 9.27
N GLU A 67 -6.49 -37.46 10.15
CA GLU A 67 -5.66 -36.47 10.84
C GLU A 67 -4.77 -35.68 9.86
N ASN A 68 -4.17 -36.36 8.88
CA ASN A 68 -3.34 -35.73 7.86
C ASN A 68 -4.15 -34.80 6.96
N GLU A 69 -5.36 -35.19 6.55
CA GLU A 69 -6.25 -34.34 5.75
C GLU A 69 -6.61 -33.05 6.49
N LYS A 70 -6.95 -33.15 7.79
CA LYS A 70 -7.20 -31.98 8.64
C LYS A 70 -5.97 -31.06 8.72
N LYS A 71 -4.76 -31.62 8.86
CA LYS A 71 -3.51 -30.84 8.87
C LYS A 71 -3.30 -30.11 7.55
N ILE A 72 -3.46 -30.79 6.40
CA ILE A 72 -3.33 -30.19 5.08
C ILE A 72 -4.36 -29.08 4.87
N GLN A 73 -5.61 -29.27 5.30
CA GLN A 73 -6.64 -28.25 5.18
C GLN A 73 -6.33 -27.01 6.05
N ALA A 74 -5.84 -27.22 7.28
CA ALA A 74 -5.42 -26.15 8.16
C ALA A 74 -4.24 -25.36 7.57
N GLU A 75 -3.23 -26.05 7.01
CA GLU A 75 -2.11 -25.42 6.32
C GLU A 75 -2.57 -24.62 5.10
N LYS A 76 -3.42 -25.19 4.25
CA LYS A 76 -3.99 -24.49 3.08
C LYS A 76 -4.73 -23.22 3.47
N LYS A 77 -5.53 -23.28 4.54
CA LYS A 77 -6.23 -22.11 5.08
C LYS A 77 -5.24 -21.04 5.53
N LYS A 78 -4.25 -21.42 6.34
CA LYS A 78 -3.19 -20.51 6.81
C LYS A 78 -2.41 -19.88 5.65
N THR A 79 -2.05 -20.66 4.63
CA THR A 79 -1.34 -20.13 3.45
C THR A 79 -2.22 -19.17 2.66
N SER A 80 -3.51 -19.45 2.51
CA SER A 80 -4.45 -18.56 1.81
C SER A 80 -4.65 -17.25 2.58
N GLU A 81 -4.75 -17.31 3.90
CA GLU A 81 -4.84 -16.12 4.76
C GLU A 81 -3.56 -15.25 4.65
N LEU A 82 -2.39 -15.86 4.73
CA LEU A 82 -1.11 -15.16 4.57
C LEU A 82 -0.94 -14.52 3.17
N GLU A 83 -1.40 -15.21 2.12
CA GLU A 83 -1.34 -14.67 0.76
C GLU A 83 -2.28 -13.48 0.58
N GLN A 84 -3.49 -13.56 1.15
CA GLN A 84 -4.44 -12.45 1.16
C GLN A 84 -3.87 -11.24 1.92
N GLU A 85 -3.30 -11.45 3.11
CA GLU A 85 -2.66 -10.39 3.89
C GLU A 85 -1.51 -9.74 3.10
N LYS A 86 -0.62 -10.55 2.51
CA LYS A 86 0.48 -10.05 1.66
C LYS A 86 -0.04 -9.24 0.46
N ALA A 87 -1.13 -9.66 -0.17
CA ALA A 87 -1.75 -8.93 -1.27
C ALA A 87 -2.34 -7.59 -0.81
N THR A 88 -3.02 -7.55 0.35
CA THR A 88 -3.54 -6.31 0.93
C THR A 88 -2.42 -5.34 1.30
N PHE A 89 -1.35 -5.82 1.92
CA PHE A 89 -0.18 -5.02 2.26
C PHE A 89 0.50 -4.43 1.01
N LYS A 90 0.66 -5.23 -0.06
CA LYS A 90 1.18 -4.73 -1.35
C LYS A 90 0.32 -3.62 -1.95
N LYS A 91 -1.01 -3.75 -1.88
CA LYS A 91 -1.94 -2.71 -2.35
C LYS A 91 -1.78 -1.42 -1.55
N GLN A 92 -1.75 -1.49 -0.22
CA GLN A 92 -1.54 -0.35 0.66
C GLN A 92 -0.19 0.34 0.39
N GLN A 93 0.89 -0.44 0.21
CA GLN A 93 2.19 0.12 -0.13
C GLN A 93 2.18 0.85 -1.49
N ALA A 94 1.51 0.29 -2.50
CA ALA A 94 1.39 0.93 -3.81
C ALA A 94 0.58 2.23 -3.75
N GLU A 95 -0.50 2.25 -2.96
CA GLU A 95 -1.31 3.45 -2.73
C GLU A 95 -0.52 4.54 -1.99
N MET A 96 0.19 4.18 -0.91
CA MET A 96 1.07 5.10 -0.19
C MET A 96 2.12 5.74 -1.13
N LYS A 97 2.77 4.92 -1.97
CA LYS A 97 3.75 5.40 -2.96
C LYS A 97 3.12 6.38 -3.96
N ARG A 98 1.90 6.12 -4.45
CA ARG A 98 1.17 7.03 -5.34
C ARG A 98 0.84 8.36 -4.65
N THR A 99 0.39 8.31 -3.40
CA THR A 99 0.08 9.52 -2.61
C THR A 99 1.33 10.37 -2.38
N ILE A 100 2.46 9.76 -2.02
CA ILE A 100 3.74 10.47 -1.87
C ILE A 100 4.14 11.15 -3.18
N GLU A 101 4.06 10.45 -4.31
CA GLU A 101 4.44 11.01 -5.61
C GLU A 101 3.51 12.14 -6.06
N ASN A 102 2.20 12.01 -5.85
CA ASN A 102 1.23 13.07 -6.14
C ASN A 102 1.46 14.31 -5.28
N ASN A 103 1.75 14.13 -3.98
CA ASN A 103 2.12 15.22 -3.09
C ASN A 103 3.42 15.88 -3.53
N ARG A 104 4.43 15.10 -3.94
CA ARG A 104 5.71 15.61 -4.46
C ARG A 104 5.48 16.50 -5.69
N LYS A 105 4.71 16.03 -6.67
CA LYS A 105 4.37 16.79 -7.89
C LYS A 105 3.59 18.07 -7.56
N SER A 106 2.62 17.98 -6.66
CA SER A 106 1.80 19.13 -6.26
C SER A 106 2.63 20.21 -5.56
N GLN A 107 3.51 19.82 -4.64
CA GLN A 107 4.44 20.74 -3.98
C GLN A 107 5.42 21.36 -4.97
N GLU A 108 5.95 20.59 -5.92
CA GLU A 108 6.84 21.10 -6.96
C GLU A 108 6.17 22.15 -7.84
N LYS A 109 4.92 21.88 -8.25
CA LYS A 109 4.09 22.83 -9.00
C LYS A 109 3.85 24.11 -8.18
N TYR A 110 3.44 23.98 -6.92
CA TYR A 110 3.22 25.12 -6.03
C TYR A 110 4.47 25.98 -5.87
N MET A 111 5.65 25.36 -5.70
CA MET A 111 6.92 26.07 -5.61
C MET A 111 7.28 26.83 -6.90
N LYS A 112 6.96 26.24 -8.06
CA LYS A 112 7.17 26.90 -9.36
C LYS A 112 6.25 28.12 -9.50
N GLU A 113 4.95 27.96 -9.22
CA GLU A 113 3.97 29.04 -9.26
C GLU A 113 4.34 30.19 -8.31
N MET A 114 4.79 29.86 -7.09
CA MET A 114 5.24 30.87 -6.12
C MET A 114 6.43 31.68 -6.65
N LYS A 115 7.44 31.02 -7.26
CA LYS A 115 8.59 31.72 -7.87
C LYS A 115 8.18 32.63 -9.01
N GLU A 116 7.30 32.15 -9.88
CA GLU A 116 6.77 32.95 -10.99
C GLU A 116 6.00 34.18 -10.50
N LYS A 117 5.19 34.02 -9.45
CA LYS A 117 4.45 35.12 -8.82
C LYS A 117 5.39 36.17 -8.21
N MET A 118 6.40 35.75 -7.45
CA MET A 118 7.40 36.67 -6.87
C MET A 118 8.15 37.46 -7.95
N GLU A 119 8.55 36.80 -9.05
CA GLU A 119 9.24 37.47 -10.15
C GLU A 119 8.33 38.44 -10.91
N LYS A 120 7.05 38.09 -11.08
CA LYS A 120 6.05 38.97 -11.69
C LYS A 120 5.82 40.22 -10.85
N GLU A 121 5.61 40.07 -9.54
CA GLU A 121 5.45 41.19 -8.61
C GLU A 121 6.69 42.09 -8.60
N ARG A 122 7.90 41.50 -8.59
CA ARG A 122 9.16 42.24 -8.68
C ARG A 122 9.25 43.08 -9.96
N LYS A 123 8.86 42.52 -11.10
CA LYS A 123 8.84 43.25 -12.39
C LYS A 123 7.82 44.38 -12.38
N GLN A 124 6.62 44.15 -11.83
CA GLN A 124 5.57 45.17 -11.71
C GLN A 124 6.02 46.34 -10.83
N GLN A 125 6.55 46.07 -9.64
CA GLN A 125 7.08 47.08 -8.74
C GLN A 125 8.19 47.92 -9.40
N GLN A 126 9.11 47.28 -10.14
CA GLN A 126 10.15 48.00 -10.86
C GLN A 126 9.57 48.90 -11.96
N GLN A 127 8.56 48.42 -12.69
CA GLN A 127 7.95 49.18 -13.76
C GLN A 127 7.21 50.41 -13.22
N GLU A 128 6.47 50.27 -12.12
CA GLU A 128 5.79 51.37 -11.44
C GLU A 128 6.77 52.41 -10.87
N PHE A 129 7.87 51.95 -10.28
CA PHE A 129 8.93 52.82 -9.81
C PHE A 129 9.57 53.61 -10.97
N ASN A 130 9.90 52.94 -12.08
CA ASN A 130 10.49 53.59 -13.26
C ASN A 130 9.54 54.65 -13.84
N ARG A 131 8.24 54.35 -13.96
CA ARG A 131 7.24 55.33 -14.43
C ARG A 131 7.19 56.57 -13.53
N THR A 132 7.21 56.36 -12.22
CA THR A 132 7.23 57.46 -11.24
C THR A 132 8.49 58.29 -11.37
N LEU A 133 9.64 57.64 -11.60
CA LEU A 133 10.92 58.29 -11.79
C LEU A 133 10.96 59.12 -13.07
N ASP A 134 10.45 58.59 -14.17
CA ASP A 134 10.36 59.26 -15.46
C ASP A 134 9.50 60.53 -15.37
N CYS A 135 8.33 60.46 -14.74
CA CYS A 135 7.48 61.64 -14.51
C CYS A 135 8.21 62.73 -13.73
N ARG A 136 8.96 62.37 -12.69
CA ARG A 136 9.72 63.34 -11.88
C ARG A 136 10.92 63.92 -12.63
N MET A 137 11.57 63.13 -13.49
CA MET A 137 12.65 63.63 -14.35
C MET A 137 12.11 64.61 -15.40
N GLN A 138 10.92 64.37 -15.95
CA GLN A 138 10.25 65.30 -16.85
C GLN A 138 9.88 66.61 -16.14
N GLU A 139 9.34 66.54 -14.93
CA GLU A 139 9.02 67.72 -14.11
C GLU A 139 10.29 68.53 -13.79
N GLN A 140 11.38 67.86 -13.41
CA GLN A 140 12.67 68.49 -13.20
C GLN A 140 13.17 69.23 -14.44
N LYS A 141 13.09 68.59 -15.61
CA LYS A 141 13.49 69.20 -16.89
C LYS A 141 12.66 70.45 -17.20
N TYR A 142 11.34 70.37 -17.00
CA TYR A 142 10.44 71.50 -17.17
C TYR A 142 10.79 72.68 -16.24
N LEU A 143 11.14 72.42 -14.97
CA LEU A 143 11.58 73.46 -14.04
C LEU A 143 12.87 74.15 -14.49
N LEU A 144 13.81 73.41 -15.06
CA LEU A 144 15.04 73.98 -15.63
C LEU A 144 14.73 74.88 -16.83
N GLU A 145 13.86 74.44 -17.73
CA GLU A 145 13.43 75.21 -18.92
C GLU A 145 12.73 76.53 -18.52
N LYS A 146 11.99 76.54 -17.41
CA LYS A 146 11.35 77.74 -16.84
C LYS A 146 12.27 78.61 -15.99
N GLY A 147 13.54 78.24 -15.82
CA GLY A 147 14.53 79.01 -15.07
C GLY A 147 14.49 78.82 -13.55
N HIS A 148 13.68 77.89 -13.03
CA HIS A 148 13.55 77.62 -11.59
C HIS A 148 14.67 76.70 -11.08
N LYS A 149 15.93 77.14 -11.16
CA LYS A 149 17.13 76.33 -10.86
C LYS A 149 17.13 75.70 -9.47
N VAL A 150 16.85 76.48 -8.42
CA VAL A 150 16.83 76.00 -7.02
C VAL A 150 15.80 74.86 -6.83
N LYS A 151 14.62 74.98 -7.44
CA LYS A 151 13.57 73.95 -7.34
C LYS A 151 13.95 72.69 -8.13
N ALA A 152 14.59 72.85 -9.29
CA ALA A 152 15.09 71.74 -10.08
C ALA A 152 16.22 70.96 -9.37
N GLU A 153 17.13 71.65 -8.67
CA GLU A 153 18.19 71.03 -7.86
C GLU A 153 17.62 70.27 -6.67
N LEU A 154 16.62 70.82 -5.97
CA LEU A 154 15.94 70.12 -4.88
C LEU A 154 15.23 68.85 -5.39
N MET A 155 14.61 68.92 -6.56
CA MET A 155 13.99 67.78 -7.21
C MET A 155 15.02 66.72 -7.64
N ALA A 156 16.20 67.14 -8.11
CA ALA A 156 17.31 66.24 -8.44
C ALA A 156 17.73 65.40 -7.23
N LYS A 157 17.93 66.05 -6.08
CA LYS A 157 18.26 65.39 -4.81
C LYS A 157 17.16 64.40 -4.40
N THR A 158 15.90 64.81 -4.54
CA THR A 158 14.76 63.94 -4.24
C THR A 158 14.78 62.68 -5.12
N VAL A 159 15.05 62.81 -6.42
CA VAL A 159 15.19 61.67 -7.36
C VAL A 159 16.34 60.74 -6.96
N GLU A 160 17.49 61.30 -6.56
CA GLU A 160 18.62 60.50 -6.09
C GLU A 160 18.29 59.70 -4.82
N ASP A 161 17.63 60.35 -3.85
CA ASP A 161 17.18 59.70 -2.61
C ASP A 161 16.15 58.60 -2.89
N MET A 162 15.22 58.83 -3.83
CA MET A 162 14.27 57.80 -4.26
C MET A 162 14.97 56.59 -4.88
N LYS A 163 15.98 56.81 -5.74
CA LYS A 163 16.78 55.71 -6.33
C LYS A 163 17.47 54.89 -5.23
N LYS A 164 18.13 55.56 -4.28
CA LYS A 164 18.82 54.91 -3.15
C LYS A 164 17.86 54.10 -2.29
N LYS A 165 16.70 54.65 -1.94
CA LYS A 165 15.67 53.94 -1.15
C LYS A 165 15.15 52.72 -1.90
N ASN A 166 14.84 52.85 -3.19
CA ASN A 166 14.35 51.72 -4.00
C ASN A 166 15.39 50.60 -4.13
N THR A 167 16.68 50.92 -4.27
CA THR A 167 17.74 49.90 -4.29
C THR A 167 17.80 49.13 -2.98
N LEU A 168 17.74 49.83 -1.84
CA LEU A 168 17.76 49.19 -0.51
C LEU A 168 16.54 48.30 -0.29
N GLU A 169 15.34 48.79 -0.65
CA GLU A 169 14.09 48.02 -0.54
C GLU A 169 14.10 46.79 -1.45
N ARG A 170 14.63 46.90 -2.67
CA ARG A 170 14.80 45.76 -3.58
C ARG A 170 15.72 44.70 -3.00
N ASP A 171 16.87 45.10 -2.49
CA ASP A 171 17.86 44.17 -1.94
C ASP A 171 17.30 43.47 -0.71
N ALA A 172 16.61 44.20 0.17
CA ALA A 172 15.90 43.63 1.33
C ALA A 172 14.83 42.62 0.88
N ASN A 173 13.98 42.98 -0.09
CA ASN A 173 12.92 42.09 -0.59
C ASN A 173 13.50 40.82 -1.24
N ILE A 174 14.58 40.93 -2.01
CA ILE A 174 15.29 39.77 -2.59
C ILE A 174 15.82 38.85 -1.49
N GLN A 175 16.40 39.41 -0.42
CA GLN A 175 16.88 38.62 0.72
C GLN A 175 15.73 37.90 1.44
N THR A 176 14.61 38.57 1.69
CA THR A 176 13.42 37.97 2.31
C THR A 176 12.84 36.85 1.45
N GLN A 177 12.69 37.07 0.14
CA GLN A 177 12.19 36.04 -0.79
C GLN A 177 13.12 34.83 -0.86
N LYS A 178 14.44 35.05 -0.84
CA LYS A 178 15.44 33.97 -0.82
C LYS A 178 15.33 33.14 0.47
N ALA A 179 15.19 33.81 1.62
CA ALA A 179 15.03 33.14 2.92
C ALA A 179 13.74 32.29 2.96
N LEU A 180 12.62 32.80 2.46
CA LEU A 180 11.35 32.05 2.36
C LEU A 180 11.50 30.81 1.47
N LEU A 181 12.11 30.95 0.30
CA LEU A 181 12.36 29.81 -0.60
C LEU A 181 13.24 28.74 0.04
N ASP A 182 14.26 29.14 0.80
CA ASP A 182 15.14 28.21 1.49
C ASP A 182 14.44 27.51 2.66
N GLN A 183 13.53 28.19 3.37
CA GLN A 183 12.68 27.57 4.38
C GLN A 183 11.75 26.52 3.77
N CYS A 184 11.12 26.82 2.62
CA CYS A 184 10.28 25.85 1.90
C CYS A 184 11.09 24.62 1.44
N LYS A 185 12.35 24.79 1.01
CA LYS A 185 13.23 23.66 0.68
C LYS A 185 13.57 22.80 1.90
N LYS A 186 13.81 23.41 3.07
CA LYS A 186 14.09 22.68 4.32
C LYS A 186 12.90 21.84 4.79
N LEU A 187 11.68 22.36 4.66
CA LEU A 187 10.45 21.60 4.94
C LEU A 187 10.31 20.38 4.01
N LYS A 188 10.72 20.51 2.74
CA LYS A 188 10.75 19.39 1.79
C LYS A 188 11.73 18.28 2.22
N SER A 189 12.93 18.62 2.70
CA SER A 189 13.90 17.63 3.16
C SER A 189 13.50 16.93 4.46
N SER A 190 12.81 17.63 5.38
CA SER A 190 12.39 17.06 6.66
C SER A 190 11.23 16.07 6.49
N ASN A 191 10.28 16.35 5.60
CA ASN A 191 9.17 15.45 5.28
C ASN A 191 9.61 14.21 4.47
N SER A 192 10.79 14.25 3.86
CA SER A 192 11.40 13.07 3.21
C SER A 192 12.06 12.11 4.19
N CYS A 193 12.42 12.57 5.41
CA CYS A 193 13.10 11.76 6.42
C CYS A 193 12.15 11.05 7.40
N THR A 194 10.88 11.44 7.45
CA THR A 194 9.89 10.93 8.42
C THR A 194 9.04 9.76 7.89
N LEU A 195 9.30 9.31 6.66
CA LEU A 195 8.56 8.25 5.97
C LEU A 195 9.42 7.04 5.55
N LEU A 196 10.68 6.97 6.02
CA LEU A 196 11.55 5.78 5.96
C LEU A 196 11.64 5.15 7.34
#